data_AF-A0AAE1TYA6-F1
#
_entry.id   AF-A0AAE1TYA6-F1
#
_cell.length_a   1.000
_cell.length_b   1.000
_cell.length_c   1.000
_cell.angle_alpha   90.00
_cell.angle_beta   90.00
_cell.angle_gamma   90.00
#
_symmetry.space_group_name_H-M   'P 1'
#
loop_
_entity.id
_entity.type
_entity.pdbx_description
1 polymer ?
#
loop_
_entity_poly.entity_id
_entity_poly.type
_entity_poly.pdbx_seq_one_letter_code
_entity_poly.pdbx_strand_id
1 'polypeptide(L)'
;MDVGVNYTTHGGSWKSSEGKKQIFYCRRSGEKSSTKTQDTSEKKRTEKSQGTCKLGLYCTSSMEVVKADGWIRVTFYTDHHDHELGFPNLVHMVLPKSEKDIIAGMIMQGIKHHKILERVRETSGRNRTSIMEKKDIENIIAAYGLSVNQSRHSDDSTSVRLIAQDMKDAGELLYFKDQGELDPQNTEIPSEEFVLAFMKEGQQLMFSEQLKNTEKLQTPKKIYKDFRFRYRQCPILFTWD
;
A
#
# COMPACT_ATOMS: atom_id res chain seq x y z
N MET A 1 16.56 9.98 -20.64
CA MET A 1 15.50 9.64 -19.67
C MET A 1 15.96 8.41 -18.93
N ASP A 2 16.26 8.54 -17.65
CA ASP A 2 16.82 7.46 -16.83
C ASP A 2 15.82 6.33 -16.69
N VAL A 3 16.09 5.24 -17.40
CA VAL A 3 15.39 3.98 -17.19
C VAL A 3 16.07 3.33 -15.99
N GLY A 4 15.31 3.03 -14.93
CA GLY A 4 15.85 2.69 -13.62
C GLY A 4 16.90 1.60 -13.66
N VAL A 5 18.01 1.78 -12.94
CA VAL A 5 19.02 0.73 -12.77
C VAL A 5 19.05 0.32 -11.31
N ASN A 6 18.98 -0.99 -11.06
CA ASN A 6 19.06 -1.54 -9.72
C ASN A 6 20.44 -2.15 -9.49
N TYR A 7 21.07 -1.79 -8.37
CA TYR A 7 22.34 -2.37 -7.95
C TYR A 7 22.17 -3.25 -6.71
N THR A 8 22.98 -4.30 -6.61
CA THR A 8 22.94 -5.26 -5.51
C THR A 8 24.34 -5.62 -5.05
N THR A 9 24.48 -5.96 -3.77
CA THR A 9 25.75 -6.39 -3.18
C THR A 9 25.88 -7.91 -3.30
N HIS A 10 27.00 -8.38 -3.84
CA HIS A 10 27.31 -9.82 -3.89
C HIS A 10 28.10 -10.30 -2.65
N GLY A 11 28.67 -9.36 -1.88
CA GLY A 11 29.42 -9.64 -0.66
C GLY A 11 29.28 -8.51 0.35
N GLY A 12 29.73 -8.77 1.57
CA GLY A 12 29.79 -7.75 2.62
C GLY A 12 30.88 -6.71 2.37
N SER A 13 30.80 -5.62 3.10
CA SER A 13 31.79 -4.55 3.09
C SER A 13 33.10 -5.02 3.73
N TRP A 14 34.23 -4.52 3.24
CA TRP A 14 35.55 -4.81 3.81
C TRP A 14 36.30 -3.53 4.16
N LYS A 15 37.33 -3.66 5.01
CA LYS A 15 38.22 -2.56 5.35
C LYS A 15 39.24 -2.38 4.23
N SER A 16 39.39 -1.15 3.77
CA SER A 16 40.41 -0.67 2.84
C SER A 16 41.32 0.35 3.54
N SER A 17 42.43 0.74 2.91
CA SER A 17 43.30 1.82 3.39
C SER A 17 42.57 3.15 3.55
N GLU A 18 41.56 3.40 2.73
CA GLU A 18 40.80 4.66 2.70
C GLU A 18 39.52 4.64 3.57
N GLY A 19 39.15 3.48 4.13
CA GLY A 19 37.91 3.32 4.89
C GLY A 19 37.15 2.03 4.57
N LYS A 20 35.87 1.98 4.90
CA LYS A 20 35.01 0.81 4.67
C LYS A 20 34.50 0.83 3.22
N LYS A 21 34.95 -0.13 2.42
CA LYS A 21 34.63 -0.26 1.00
C LYS A 21 33.51 -1.28 0.78
N GLN A 22 32.61 -0.96 -0.15
CA GLN A 22 31.51 -1.81 -0.60
C GLN A 22 31.32 -1.61 -2.11
N ILE A 23 31.20 -2.70 -2.86
CA ILE A 23 30.86 -2.64 -4.29
C ILE A 23 29.43 -3.12 -4.48
N PHE A 24 28.69 -2.38 -5.30
CA PHE A 24 27.36 -2.70 -5.77
C PHE A 24 27.43 -2.99 -7.27
N TYR A 25 26.90 -4.11 -7.69
CA TYR A 25 26.91 -4.53 -9.09
C TYR A 25 25.51 -4.39 -9.68
N CYS A 26 25.41 -4.21 -11.00
CA CYS A 26 24.12 -4.28 -11.67
C CYS A 26 23.38 -5.57 -11.24
N ARG A 27 22.10 -5.45 -10.88
CA ARG A 27 21.27 -6.57 -10.43
C ARG A 27 21.22 -7.71 -11.44
N ARG A 28 21.35 -7.40 -12.72
CA ARG A 28 21.36 -8.36 -13.84
C ARG A 28 22.68 -9.15 -13.94
N SER A 29 23.75 -8.64 -13.33
CA SER A 29 25.09 -9.22 -13.38
C SER A 29 25.17 -10.58 -12.67
N GLY A 30 25.94 -11.48 -13.26
CA GLY A 30 26.26 -12.80 -12.77
C GLY A 30 25.28 -13.88 -13.22
N GLU A 31 25.47 -15.06 -12.66
CA GLU A 31 24.67 -16.25 -12.95
C GLU A 31 23.54 -16.43 -11.94
N LYS A 32 22.53 -17.22 -12.32
CA LYS A 32 21.52 -17.70 -11.39
C LYS A 32 22.23 -18.55 -10.33
N SER A 33 22.07 -18.23 -9.04
CA SER A 33 22.58 -19.10 -8.00
C SER A 33 21.81 -20.42 -8.09
N SER A 34 22.46 -21.46 -8.60
CA SER A 34 21.99 -22.83 -8.44
C SER A 34 22.08 -23.12 -6.95
N THR A 35 21.00 -22.84 -6.21
CA THR A 35 20.93 -23.29 -4.82
C THR A 35 20.83 -24.81 -4.88
N LYS A 36 21.98 -25.46 -4.77
CA LYS A 36 22.25 -26.84 -4.35
C LYS A 36 21.21 -27.88 -4.74
N THR A 37 21.50 -28.61 -5.81
CA THR A 37 21.47 -30.09 -5.86
C THR A 37 22.27 -30.51 -7.09
N GLN A 38 23.58 -30.68 -6.93
CA GLN A 38 24.37 -31.50 -7.85
C GLN A 38 24.18 -33.00 -7.60
N ASP A 39 23.46 -33.38 -6.54
CA ASP A 39 22.96 -34.73 -6.31
C ASP A 39 21.53 -34.62 -5.80
N THR A 40 20.68 -35.58 -6.17
CA THR A 40 19.21 -35.63 -6.03
C THR A 40 18.42 -34.90 -7.12
N SER A 41 18.09 -35.69 -8.15
CA SER A 41 16.85 -35.55 -8.91
C SER A 41 15.69 -35.15 -7.99
N GLU A 42 14.84 -34.22 -8.45
CA GLU A 42 13.41 -34.04 -8.08
C GLU A 42 12.94 -32.67 -7.57
N LYS A 43 13.78 -31.65 -7.35
CA LYS A 43 13.26 -30.30 -7.02
C LYS A 43 13.86 -29.18 -7.87
N LYS A 44 13.75 -29.30 -9.19
CA LYS A 44 13.92 -28.15 -10.09
C LYS A 44 12.69 -27.24 -9.96
N ARG A 45 12.86 -26.08 -9.34
CA ARG A 45 11.84 -25.02 -9.38
C ARG A 45 11.56 -24.68 -10.84
N THR A 46 10.30 -24.77 -11.26
CA THR A 46 9.87 -24.33 -12.59
C THR A 46 10.29 -22.89 -12.80
N GLU A 47 10.91 -22.62 -13.95
CA GLU A 47 11.27 -21.26 -14.32
C GLU A 47 10.00 -20.42 -14.44
N LYS A 48 10.05 -19.20 -13.91
CA LYS A 48 8.92 -18.27 -14.02
C LYS A 48 8.76 -17.88 -15.49
N SER A 49 7.55 -17.52 -15.91
CA SER A 49 7.29 -17.00 -17.27
C SER A 49 8.19 -15.81 -17.65
N GLN A 50 8.58 -15.00 -16.66
CA GLN A 50 9.51 -13.88 -16.82
C GLN A 50 10.98 -14.31 -17.01
N GLY A 51 11.31 -15.58 -16.75
CA GLY A 51 12.69 -16.06 -16.74
C GLY A 51 13.52 -15.55 -15.56
N THR A 52 14.83 -15.71 -15.69
CA THR A 52 15.83 -15.25 -14.70
C THR A 52 16.07 -13.74 -14.79
N CYS A 53 16.29 -13.09 -13.64
CA CYS A 53 16.77 -11.70 -13.61
C CYS A 53 18.27 -11.56 -13.91
N LYS A 54 19.00 -12.68 -13.99
CA LYS A 54 20.45 -12.78 -14.18
C LYS A 54 20.79 -13.09 -15.64
N LEU A 55 21.79 -12.42 -16.19
CA LEU A 55 22.25 -12.58 -17.58
C LEU A 55 22.97 -13.90 -17.83
N GLY A 56 23.56 -14.49 -16.79
CA GLY A 56 24.54 -15.56 -16.96
C GLY A 56 25.93 -15.05 -17.30
N LEU A 57 26.12 -13.72 -17.33
CA LEU A 57 27.37 -13.03 -17.62
C LEU A 57 27.53 -11.84 -16.67
N TYR A 58 28.74 -11.31 -16.56
CA TYR A 58 29.03 -10.15 -15.73
C TYR A 58 28.79 -8.85 -16.49
N CYS A 59 27.87 -8.02 -15.99
CA CYS A 59 27.72 -6.65 -16.45
C CYS A 59 28.86 -5.79 -15.87
N THR A 60 29.43 -4.92 -16.70
CA THR A 60 30.49 -3.95 -16.37
C THR A 60 30.04 -2.83 -15.45
N SER A 61 28.73 -2.52 -15.44
CA SER A 61 28.21 -1.44 -14.63
C SER A 61 28.21 -1.81 -13.13
N SER A 62 28.80 -0.92 -12.36
CA SER A 62 28.96 -1.08 -10.92
C SER A 62 29.11 0.27 -10.22
N MET A 63 28.94 0.27 -8.91
CA MET A 63 29.12 1.42 -8.06
C MET A 63 30.01 1.02 -6.89
N GLU A 64 31.16 1.67 -6.80
CA GLU A 64 32.07 1.53 -5.67
C GLU A 64 31.79 2.63 -4.65
N VAL A 65 31.54 2.22 -3.41
CA VAL A 65 31.28 3.13 -2.30
C VAL A 65 32.36 2.93 -1.24
N VAL A 66 33.07 4.01 -0.93
CA VAL A 66 34.03 4.08 0.17
C VAL A 66 33.48 5.03 1.23
N LYS A 67 33.24 4.50 2.43
CA LYS A 67 32.78 5.26 3.59
C LYS A 67 33.93 5.41 4.58
N ALA A 68 34.27 6.65 4.87
CA ALA A 68 35.24 7.02 5.90
C ALA A 68 34.59 7.98 6.91
N ASP A 69 35.33 8.32 7.96
CA ASP A 69 34.83 9.24 8.97
C ASP A 69 34.71 10.65 8.38
N GLY A 70 33.46 11.12 8.25
CA GLY A 70 33.13 12.46 7.74
C GLY A 70 32.92 12.57 6.24
N TRP A 71 33.19 11.53 5.43
CA TRP A 71 32.93 11.58 3.99
C TRP A 71 32.55 10.22 3.36
N ILE A 72 31.85 10.31 2.22
CA ILE A 72 31.47 9.17 1.40
C ILE A 72 31.92 9.48 -0.03
N ARG A 73 32.74 8.60 -0.61
CA ARG A 73 33.13 8.68 -2.02
C ARG A 73 32.42 7.59 -2.78
N VAL A 74 31.78 7.97 -3.89
CA VAL A 74 31.08 7.07 -4.78
C VAL A 74 31.72 7.18 -6.16
N THR A 75 32.28 6.08 -6.65
CA THR A 75 32.74 5.95 -8.03
C THR A 75 31.71 5.15 -8.79
N PHE A 76 31.09 5.76 -9.79
CA PHE A 76 30.00 5.16 -10.54
C PHE A 76 30.42 4.81 -11.96
N TYR A 77 30.31 3.53 -12.31
CA TYR A 77 30.56 2.99 -13.64
C TYR A 77 29.20 2.77 -14.33
N THR A 78 28.82 3.72 -15.18
CA THR A 78 27.50 3.79 -15.82
C THR A 78 27.30 2.78 -16.93
N ASP A 79 28.38 2.31 -17.56
CA ASP A 79 28.27 1.62 -18.83
C ASP A 79 27.86 0.17 -18.64
N HIS A 80 26.69 -0.17 -19.18
CA HIS A 80 26.15 -1.52 -19.23
C HIS A 80 26.52 -2.17 -20.55
N HIS A 81 27.51 -3.07 -20.50
CA HIS A 81 27.76 -4.00 -21.58
C HIS A 81 26.87 -5.25 -21.43
N ASP A 82 26.56 -5.88 -22.57
CA ASP A 82 25.83 -7.14 -22.69
C ASP A 82 24.37 -7.13 -22.23
N HIS A 83 23.82 -5.97 -21.88
CA HIS A 83 22.37 -5.78 -21.79
C HIS A 83 21.93 -4.33 -21.91
N GLU A 84 20.73 -4.15 -22.47
CA GLU A 84 20.12 -2.82 -22.59
C GLU A 84 19.64 -2.29 -21.23
N LEU A 85 19.22 -1.04 -21.18
CA LEU A 85 18.46 -0.50 -20.05
C LEU A 85 16.98 -0.26 -20.41
N GLY A 86 16.56 -0.64 -21.62
CA GLY A 86 15.23 -0.32 -22.15
C GLY A 86 14.07 -1.10 -21.53
N PHE A 87 12.91 -0.99 -22.19
CA PHE A 87 11.63 -1.56 -21.77
C PHE A 87 11.68 -3.05 -21.34
N PRO A 88 12.40 -3.95 -22.04
CA PRO A 88 12.48 -5.36 -21.63
C PRO A 88 13.06 -5.56 -20.22
N ASN A 89 13.91 -4.64 -19.75
CA ASN A 89 14.57 -4.76 -18.45
C ASN A 89 13.76 -4.20 -17.30
N LEU A 90 12.75 -3.38 -17.62
CA LEU A 90 11.82 -2.87 -16.62
C LEU A 90 11.22 -4.02 -15.81
N VAL A 91 10.86 -5.16 -16.44
CA VAL A 91 10.19 -6.27 -15.75
C VAL A 91 11.05 -6.83 -14.61
N HIS A 92 12.37 -6.85 -14.78
CA HIS A 92 13.32 -7.40 -13.80
C HIS A 92 13.69 -6.40 -12.69
N MET A 93 13.18 -5.17 -12.76
CA MET A 93 13.39 -4.17 -11.73
C MET A 93 12.49 -4.41 -10.51
N VAL A 94 12.97 -3.95 -9.36
CA VAL A 94 12.15 -3.94 -8.15
C VAL A 94 11.23 -2.73 -8.16
N LEU A 95 9.97 -2.97 -7.79
CA LEU A 95 9.03 -1.93 -7.44
C LEU A 95 9.58 -1.14 -6.24
N PRO A 96 9.79 0.18 -6.37
CA PRO A 96 10.23 1.04 -5.28
C PRO A 96 9.30 0.89 -4.07
N LYS A 97 9.86 1.02 -2.86
CA LYS A 97 9.06 0.90 -1.63
C LYS A 97 7.97 1.97 -1.57
N SER A 98 8.29 3.21 -1.95
CA SER A 98 7.32 4.31 -2.02
C SER A 98 6.11 3.98 -2.90
N GLU A 99 6.34 3.39 -4.07
CA GLU A 99 5.27 2.96 -4.98
C GLU A 99 4.42 1.84 -4.37
N LYS A 100 5.07 0.87 -3.69
CA LYS A 100 4.34 -0.18 -2.97
C LYS A 100 3.48 0.39 -1.84
N ASP A 101 3.99 1.38 -1.11
CA ASP A 101 3.26 2.03 -0.03
C ASP A 101 2.02 2.79 -0.56
N ILE A 102 2.16 3.50 -1.69
CA ILE A 102 1.04 4.17 -2.38
C ILE A 102 -0.01 3.14 -2.80
N ILE A 103 0.40 2.05 -3.44
CA ILE A 103 -0.50 1.00 -3.92
C ILE A 103 -1.17 0.27 -2.74
N ALA A 104 -0.44 0.00 -1.66
CA ALA A 104 -1.00 -0.55 -0.43
C ALA A 104 -2.09 0.37 0.14
N GLY A 105 -1.87 1.69 0.14
CA GLY A 105 -2.88 2.68 0.52
C GLY A 105 -4.14 2.61 -0.34
N MET A 106 -4.00 2.47 -1.66
CA MET A 106 -5.14 2.30 -2.58
C MET A 106 -5.92 1.00 -2.31
N ILE A 107 -5.21 -0.09 -2.02
CA ILE A 107 -5.82 -1.38 -1.65
C ILE A 107 -6.61 -1.24 -0.35
N MET A 108 -6.05 -0.56 0.65
CA MET A 108 -6.72 -0.31 1.94
C MET A 108 -7.97 0.55 1.80
N GLN A 109 -7.99 1.46 0.82
CA GLN A 109 -9.17 2.26 0.46
C GLN A 109 -10.23 1.44 -0.30
N GLY A 110 -9.99 0.16 -0.59
CA GLY A 110 -10.93 -0.71 -1.31
C GLY A 110 -10.97 -0.49 -2.82
N ILE A 111 -9.97 0.19 -3.39
CA ILE A 111 -9.92 0.45 -4.84
C ILE A 111 -9.71 -0.88 -5.59
N LYS A 112 -10.58 -1.14 -6.58
CA LYS A 112 -10.51 -2.34 -7.42
C LYS A 112 -9.16 -2.43 -8.15
N HIS A 113 -8.60 -3.64 -8.26
CA HIS A 113 -7.27 -3.86 -8.85
C HIS A 113 -7.11 -3.25 -10.25
N HIS A 114 -8.14 -3.31 -11.10
CA HIS A 114 -8.07 -2.75 -12.46
C HIS A 114 -7.91 -1.22 -12.45
N LYS A 115 -8.60 -0.53 -11.52
CA LYS A 115 -8.47 0.92 -11.32
C LYS A 115 -7.11 1.30 -10.78
N ILE A 116 -6.54 0.49 -9.90
CA ILE A 116 -5.16 0.68 -9.44
C ILE A 116 -4.19 0.60 -10.63
N LEU A 117 -4.31 -0.44 -11.46
CA LEU A 117 -3.44 -0.59 -12.64
C LEU A 117 -3.60 0.56 -13.64
N GLU A 118 -4.83 1.02 -13.88
CA GLU A 118 -5.13 2.18 -14.74
C GLU A 118 -4.45 3.45 -14.21
N ARG A 119 -4.72 3.80 -12.95
CA ARG A 119 -4.15 4.99 -12.30
C ARG A 119 -2.63 4.98 -12.25
N VAL A 120 -2.04 3.83 -11.97
CA VAL A 120 -0.58 3.66 -11.96
C VAL A 120 0.00 3.89 -13.36
N ARG A 121 -0.65 3.40 -14.42
CA ARG A 121 -0.18 3.57 -15.80
C ARG A 121 -0.29 5.01 -16.29
N GLU A 122 -1.29 5.75 -15.83
CA GLU A 122 -1.46 7.18 -16.16
C GLU A 122 -0.42 8.07 -15.45
N THR A 123 -0.09 7.74 -14.20
CA THR A 123 0.80 8.55 -13.37
C THR A 123 2.28 8.18 -13.50
N SER A 124 2.58 6.94 -13.90
CA SER A 124 3.95 6.45 -13.97
C SER A 124 4.59 6.77 -15.31
N GLY A 125 5.82 7.29 -15.27
CA GLY A 125 6.69 7.34 -16.45
C GLY A 125 7.11 5.94 -16.94
N ARG A 126 8.12 5.89 -17.83
CA ARG A 126 8.72 4.62 -18.29
C ARG A 126 9.57 3.96 -17.19
N ASN A 127 8.92 3.29 -16.23
CA ASN A 127 9.53 2.69 -15.05
C ASN A 127 8.91 1.30 -14.74
N ARG A 128 9.34 0.63 -13.65
CA ARG A 128 8.78 -0.70 -13.28
C ARG A 128 7.29 -0.64 -13.01
N THR A 129 6.82 0.48 -12.47
CA THR A 129 5.45 0.69 -12.00
C THR A 129 4.47 0.74 -13.19
N SER A 130 4.85 1.33 -14.32
CA SER A 130 3.97 1.39 -15.50
C SER A 130 3.69 0.04 -16.16
N ILE A 131 4.55 -0.95 -15.99
CA ILE A 131 4.36 -2.31 -16.52
C ILE A 131 3.83 -3.29 -15.46
N MET A 132 3.20 -2.80 -14.41
CA MET A 132 2.63 -3.66 -13.39
C MET A 132 1.48 -4.52 -13.92
N GLU A 133 1.40 -5.72 -13.35
CA GLU A 133 0.34 -6.68 -13.59
C GLU A 133 -0.45 -6.97 -12.31
N LYS A 134 -1.62 -7.61 -12.45
CA LYS A 134 -2.45 -8.04 -11.31
C LYS A 134 -1.65 -8.86 -10.29
N LYS A 135 -0.69 -9.66 -10.77
CA LYS A 135 0.16 -10.47 -9.89
C LYS A 135 1.05 -9.63 -8.97
N ASP A 136 1.47 -8.45 -9.41
CA ASP A 136 2.24 -7.53 -8.57
C ASP A 136 1.40 -6.99 -7.41
N ILE A 137 0.12 -6.69 -7.65
CA ILE A 137 -0.83 -6.26 -6.61
C ILE A 137 -1.02 -7.38 -5.59
N GLU A 138 -1.23 -8.62 -6.02
CA GLU A 138 -1.35 -9.78 -5.13
C GLU A 138 -0.10 -9.98 -4.26
N ASN A 139 1.10 -9.78 -4.84
CA ASN A 139 2.34 -9.87 -4.08
C ASN A 139 2.47 -8.73 -3.05
N ILE A 140 1.98 -7.53 -3.36
CA ILE A 140 1.93 -6.40 -2.41
C ILE A 140 0.96 -6.70 -1.27
N ILE A 141 -0.25 -7.17 -1.58
CA ILE A 141 -1.25 -7.60 -0.59
C ILE A 141 -0.62 -8.60 0.39
N ALA A 142 0.01 -9.64 -0.13
CA ALA A 142 0.66 -10.67 0.69
C ALA A 142 1.82 -10.10 1.52
N ALA A 143 2.64 -9.20 0.93
CA ALA A 143 3.78 -8.61 1.63
C ALA A 143 3.38 -7.66 2.77
N TYR A 144 2.24 -6.98 2.65
CA TYR A 144 1.72 -6.05 3.65
C TYR A 144 0.68 -6.70 4.57
N GLY A 145 0.34 -7.98 4.37
CA GLY A 145 -0.66 -8.69 5.16
C GLY A 145 -2.06 -8.09 5.06
N LEU A 146 -2.40 -7.48 3.93
CA LEU A 146 -3.69 -6.81 3.75
C LEU A 146 -4.79 -7.83 3.52
N SER A 147 -5.90 -7.77 4.27
CA SER A 147 -7.12 -8.48 3.88
C SER A 147 -7.86 -7.66 2.84
N VAL A 148 -7.92 -8.16 1.61
CA VAL A 148 -8.64 -7.44 0.56
C VAL A 148 -10.13 -7.65 0.78
N ASN A 149 -10.82 -6.62 1.25
CA ASN A 149 -12.27 -6.51 1.12
C ASN A 149 -12.55 -6.23 -0.36
N GLN A 150 -12.40 -7.24 -1.21
CA GLN A 150 -12.80 -7.12 -2.62
C GLN A 150 -14.29 -6.76 -2.65
N SER A 151 -14.68 -5.89 -3.58
CA SER A 151 -16.09 -5.54 -3.75
C SER A 151 -16.89 -6.82 -3.82
N ARG A 152 -17.82 -6.98 -2.88
CA ARG A 152 -18.58 -8.22 -2.71
C ARG A 152 -19.51 -8.47 -3.89
N HIS A 153 -19.76 -7.41 -4.67
CA HIS A 153 -20.58 -7.41 -5.85
C HIS A 153 -19.95 -6.53 -6.95
N SER A 154 -20.34 -6.77 -8.21
CA SER A 154 -19.89 -5.97 -9.36
C SER A 154 -20.42 -4.54 -9.30
N ASP A 155 -21.66 -4.41 -8.85
CA ASP A 155 -22.32 -3.14 -8.54
C ASP A 155 -21.88 -2.61 -7.16
N ASP A 156 -21.49 -1.34 -7.15
CA ASP A 156 -20.90 -0.67 -5.99
C ASP A 156 -21.96 -0.40 -4.91
N SER A 157 -23.20 -0.05 -5.30
CA SER A 157 -24.30 0.16 -4.34
C SER A 157 -24.61 -1.11 -3.55
N THR A 158 -24.73 -2.25 -4.26
CA THR A 158 -24.92 -3.57 -3.65
C THR A 158 -23.74 -3.96 -2.75
N SER A 159 -22.49 -3.63 -3.14
CA SER A 159 -21.30 -3.92 -2.33
C SER A 159 -21.30 -3.15 -1.02
N VAL A 160 -21.63 -1.85 -1.06
CA VAL A 160 -21.73 -0.99 0.13
C VAL A 160 -22.81 -1.54 1.07
N ARG A 161 -23.97 -1.92 0.54
CA ARG A 161 -25.06 -2.50 1.33
C ARG A 161 -24.66 -3.81 2.03
N LEU A 162 -23.93 -4.68 1.35
CA LEU A 162 -23.41 -5.93 1.94
C LEU A 162 -22.37 -5.67 3.04
N ILE A 163 -21.55 -4.62 2.92
CA ILE A 163 -20.59 -4.25 3.96
C ILE A 163 -21.32 -3.63 5.15
N ALA A 164 -22.29 -2.75 4.91
CA ALA A 164 -23.11 -2.16 5.95
C ALA A 164 -23.88 -3.24 6.75
N GLN A 165 -24.42 -4.25 6.06
CA GLN A 165 -25.08 -5.37 6.72
C GLN A 165 -24.13 -6.12 7.66
N ASP A 166 -22.91 -6.45 7.21
CA ASP A 166 -21.92 -7.10 8.06
C ASP A 166 -21.50 -6.25 9.27
N MET A 167 -21.33 -4.94 9.07
CA MET A 167 -21.01 -4.03 10.17
C MET A 167 -22.17 -3.91 11.17
N LYS A 168 -23.42 -4.05 10.70
CA LYS A 168 -24.61 -4.13 11.56
C LYS A 168 -24.62 -5.43 12.35
N ASP A 169 -24.30 -6.55 11.71
CA ASP A 169 -24.24 -7.87 12.35
C ASP A 169 -23.09 -7.95 13.37
N ALA A 170 -21.99 -7.23 13.13
CA ALA A 170 -20.88 -7.06 14.07
C ALA A 170 -21.18 -6.06 15.22
N GLY A 171 -22.31 -5.32 15.15
CA GLY A 171 -22.68 -4.31 16.15
C GLY A 171 -21.87 -3.01 16.08
N GLU A 172 -21.10 -2.80 15.02
CA GLU A 172 -20.30 -1.58 14.82
C GLU A 172 -21.10 -0.44 14.18
N LEU A 173 -22.20 -0.79 13.50
CA LEU A 173 -23.05 0.14 12.75
C LEU A 173 -24.32 0.48 13.52
N LEU A 174 -24.55 1.77 13.76
CA LEU A 174 -25.71 2.30 14.46
C LEU A 174 -26.87 2.62 13.50
N TYR A 175 -26.55 3.16 12.32
CA TYR A 175 -27.54 3.56 11.34
C TYR A 175 -26.94 3.57 9.93
N PHE A 176 -27.74 3.17 8.94
CA PHE A 176 -27.36 3.16 7.53
C PHE A 176 -28.58 3.46 6.66
N LYS A 177 -28.41 4.38 5.72
CA LYS A 177 -29.38 4.75 4.69
C LYS A 177 -28.63 4.95 3.37
N ASP A 178 -29.08 4.25 2.34
CA ASP A 178 -28.50 4.36 1.00
C ASP A 178 -29.11 5.55 0.22
N GLN A 179 -28.46 5.95 -0.89
CA GLN A 179 -29.00 6.98 -1.77
C GLN A 179 -30.25 6.48 -2.51
N GLY A 180 -31.27 7.32 -2.60
CA GLY A 180 -32.55 7.02 -3.22
C GLY A 180 -33.56 6.31 -2.31
N GLU A 181 -33.15 5.89 -1.10
CA GLU A 181 -34.06 5.31 -0.11
C GLU A 181 -34.66 6.40 0.78
N LEU A 182 -35.95 6.28 1.11
CA LEU A 182 -36.62 7.11 2.11
C LEU A 182 -36.64 6.33 3.42
N ASP A 183 -36.16 6.93 4.51
CA ASP A 183 -36.33 6.33 5.84
C ASP A 183 -37.71 6.70 6.39
N PRO A 184 -38.63 5.73 6.59
CA PRO A 184 -39.94 6.00 7.16
C PRO A 184 -39.88 6.59 8.58
N GLN A 185 -38.79 6.35 9.32
CA GLN A 185 -38.62 6.82 10.69
C GLN A 185 -37.94 8.19 10.77
N ASN A 186 -37.31 8.66 9.69
CA ASN A 186 -36.56 9.90 9.69
C ASN A 186 -36.74 10.67 8.38
N THR A 187 -37.94 11.21 8.19
CA THR A 187 -38.34 11.98 6.99
C THR A 187 -37.59 13.30 6.82
N GLU A 188 -36.80 13.73 7.81
CA GLU A 188 -35.95 14.92 7.70
C GLU A 188 -34.72 14.70 6.82
N ILE A 189 -34.32 13.44 6.58
CA ILE A 189 -33.18 13.11 5.73
C ILE A 189 -33.67 12.97 4.27
N PRO A 190 -33.21 13.82 3.33
CA PRO A 190 -33.59 13.73 1.93
C PRO A 190 -33.21 12.37 1.33
N SER A 191 -33.98 11.90 0.35
CA SER A 191 -33.73 10.62 -0.34
C SER A 191 -32.35 10.59 -1.01
N GLU A 192 -31.85 11.72 -1.51
CA GLU A 192 -30.56 11.80 -2.22
C GLU A 192 -29.34 11.67 -1.29
N GLU A 193 -29.52 11.83 0.02
CA GLU A 193 -28.41 11.77 0.96
C GLU A 193 -28.07 10.34 1.40
N PHE A 194 -26.78 10.01 1.31
CA PHE A 194 -26.18 8.82 1.91
C PHE A 194 -25.85 9.09 3.38
N VAL A 195 -26.28 8.20 4.29
CA VAL A 195 -25.99 8.34 5.72
C VAL A 195 -25.43 7.05 6.29
N LEU A 196 -24.27 7.15 6.95
CA LEU A 196 -23.61 6.06 7.65
C LEU A 196 -23.22 6.54 9.05
N ALA A 197 -23.82 5.95 10.09
CA ALA A 197 -23.44 6.18 11.48
C ALA A 197 -22.91 4.88 12.09
N PHE A 198 -21.65 4.89 12.51
CA PHE A 198 -20.99 3.77 13.16
C PHE A 198 -20.31 4.24 14.44
N MET A 199 -20.07 3.33 15.38
CA MET A 199 -19.41 3.64 16.63
C MET A 199 -18.48 2.51 17.04
N LYS A 200 -17.19 2.80 17.11
CA LYS A 200 -16.18 1.83 17.56
C LYS A 200 -16.29 1.59 19.07
N GLU A 201 -15.85 0.44 19.54
CA GLU A 201 -15.87 0.07 20.98
C GLU A 201 -15.25 1.16 21.87
N GLY A 202 -14.10 1.73 21.47
CA GLY A 202 -13.47 2.81 22.23
C GLY A 202 -14.32 4.09 22.34
N GLN A 203 -15.12 4.40 21.31
CA GLN A 203 -16.06 5.53 21.33
C GLN A 203 -17.27 5.23 22.21
N GLN A 204 -17.77 3.98 22.19
CA GLN A 204 -18.83 3.52 23.09
C GLN A 204 -18.40 3.64 24.55
N LEU A 205 -17.18 3.22 24.88
CA LEU A 205 -16.62 3.34 26.22
C LEU A 205 -16.55 4.81 26.67
N MET A 206 -15.98 5.70 25.85
CA MET A 206 -15.95 7.14 26.17
C MET A 206 -17.34 7.72 26.39
N PHE A 207 -18.30 7.39 25.53
CA PHE A 207 -19.68 7.85 25.68
C PHE A 207 -20.31 7.35 26.99
N SER A 208 -20.09 6.08 27.32
CA SER A 208 -20.61 5.48 28.56
C SER A 208 -20.03 6.13 29.83
N GLU A 209 -18.75 6.52 29.80
CA GLU A 209 -18.10 7.23 30.90
C GLU A 209 -18.63 8.65 31.05
N GLN A 210 -18.87 9.36 29.94
CA GLN A 210 -19.47 10.69 29.95
C GLN A 210 -20.89 10.65 30.52
N LEU A 211 -21.70 9.67 30.13
CA LEU A 211 -23.07 9.47 30.65
C LEU A 211 -23.07 9.26 32.18
N LYS A 212 -22.20 8.38 32.68
CA LYS A 212 -22.03 8.14 34.13
C LYS A 212 -21.57 9.39 34.88
N ASN A 213 -20.77 10.25 34.25
CA ASN A 213 -20.33 11.50 34.85
C ASN A 213 -21.43 12.57 34.84
N THR A 214 -22.33 12.58 33.85
CA THR A 214 -23.51 13.45 33.84
C THR A 214 -24.59 13.02 34.83
N GLU A 215 -24.76 11.72 35.08
CA GLU A 215 -25.68 11.22 36.11
C GLU A 215 -25.22 11.59 37.53
N LYS A 216 -23.90 11.64 37.76
CA LYS A 216 -23.33 12.16 39.03
C LYS A 216 -23.56 13.66 39.23
N LEU A 217 -23.86 14.42 38.17
CA LEU A 217 -24.20 15.84 38.23
C LEU A 217 -25.70 16.10 38.46
N GLN A 218 -26.55 15.06 38.41
CA GLN A 218 -27.97 15.16 38.74
C GLN A 218 -28.21 15.00 40.26
N THR A 219 -27.67 15.93 41.05
CA THR A 219 -28.36 16.35 42.29
C THR A 219 -29.12 17.65 41.98
N PRO A 220 -30.33 17.85 42.53
CA PRO A 220 -31.27 18.79 41.95
C PRO A 220 -30.91 20.21 42.37
N LYS A 221 -30.26 20.96 41.47
CA LYS A 221 -30.34 22.42 41.47
C LYS A 221 -31.01 22.87 40.17
N LYS A 222 -32.26 23.32 40.31
CA LYS A 222 -32.97 24.14 39.32
C LYS A 222 -32.07 25.29 38.90
N ILE A 223 -31.50 25.26 37.70
CA ILE A 223 -31.14 26.47 36.96
C ILE A 223 -31.47 26.25 35.48
N TYR A 224 -32.10 27.29 34.95
CA TYR A 224 -32.78 27.52 33.69
C TYR A 224 -32.14 26.99 32.39
N LYS A 225 -33.08 26.71 31.46
CA LYS A 225 -33.10 26.92 30.00
C LYS A 225 -31.82 27.44 29.33
N ASP A 226 -31.58 26.90 28.13
CA ASP A 226 -30.55 27.20 27.13
C ASP A 226 -29.25 26.39 27.20
N PHE A 227 -29.31 25.13 26.75
CA PHE A 227 -28.15 24.44 26.18
C PHE A 227 -28.29 24.39 24.65
N ARG A 228 -27.94 25.50 24.00
CA ARG A 228 -27.56 25.51 22.59
C ARG A 228 -26.21 24.80 22.47
N PHE A 229 -26.20 23.57 21.96
CA PHE A 229 -24.97 22.96 21.48
C PHE A 229 -24.48 23.74 20.25
N ARG A 230 -23.51 24.63 20.45
CA ARG A 230 -22.65 25.10 19.36
C ARG A 230 -21.62 24.01 19.10
N TYR A 231 -21.83 23.20 18.07
CA TYR A 231 -20.74 22.48 17.42
C TYR A 231 -19.76 23.52 16.86
N ARG A 232 -18.70 23.81 17.62
CA ARG A 232 -17.52 24.47 17.05
C ARG A 232 -16.72 23.42 16.31
N GLN A 233 -16.79 23.51 14.98
CA GLN A 233 -15.79 23.11 13.98
C GLN A 233 -14.79 22.03 14.39
N CYS A 234 -15.02 20.82 13.90
CA CYS A 234 -13.95 19.87 13.59
C CYS A 234 -14.12 19.48 12.11
N PRO A 235 -13.29 19.97 11.18
CA PRO A 235 -13.49 19.76 9.76
C PRO A 235 -12.76 18.50 9.31
N ILE A 236 -13.49 17.43 9.02
CA ILE A 236 -13.05 16.43 8.05
C ILE A 236 -14.27 16.08 7.20
N LEU A 237 -14.62 17.00 6.30
CA LEU A 237 -15.44 16.72 5.13
C LEU A 237 -14.52 16.06 4.11
N PHE A 238 -14.70 14.77 3.86
CA PHE A 238 -14.27 14.17 2.59
C PHE A 238 -15.47 14.25 1.66
N THR A 239 -15.48 15.25 0.79
CA THR A 239 -16.32 15.28 -0.39
C THR A 239 -15.64 14.43 -1.46
N TRP A 240 -16.38 13.48 -2.03
CA TRP A 240 -15.98 12.80 -3.25
C TRP A 240 -16.66 13.54 -4.40
N ASP A 241 -15.85 14.23 -5.21
CA ASP A 241 -16.21 14.57 -6.60
C ASP A 241 -15.84 13.40 -7.51
#